data_AF-A0A968GY39-F1
#
_entry.id   AF-A0A968GY39-F1
#
_cell.length_a   1.000
_cell.length_b   1.000
_cell.length_c   1.000
_cell.angle_alpha   90.00
_cell.angle_beta   90.00
_cell.angle_gamma   90.00
#
_symmetry.space_group_name_H-M   'P 1'
#
loop_
_entity.id
_entity.type
_entity.pdbx_description
1 polymer ?
#
loop_
_entity_poly.entity_id
_entity_poly.type
_entity_poly.pdbx_seq_one_letter_code
_entity_poly.pdbx_strand_id
1 'polypeptide(L)'
;AIEKDIEFIEKHGIRFVFGFNPNFSIDKLKKEGYKYIYIAIGAEASNKIKIDGNDENIFNAIEFLKDYHNDQTIKPGKSVAVIGGGNSAMDSARAATRYKGVKKVYLIYRRTKEQMPADKEEFHSALNDGVVFKELLLPVRFSKGFLICQKMKLSDTGSDGRRNVMPVDGEYEEIRIDSVISAVGEKVETGFLTKNKIQLENNRVKVSETNETMLKNVFIGGDALRGPSTVVESIADGMKAAASIIKKENIKAELYSIKNYFVNDKQLVEDIGIRKGEIANQTRTNFTLEAGRCLGCNFICNKCVEVCPNRANVATMSNSDSFKDKYQIIHLDQLCNECGNCETFCPYNGKPYKEKFTFFKSKIAYSNSTNDGFFFVDDNNLTTVNVRLKSENGTIVFNKNGEVEQTTINNQNESVQLIKTFRKDYSFLI
;
A
#
# COMPACT_ATOMS: atom_id res chain seq x y z
N ALA A 1 -23.26 -9.74 -2.61
CA ALA A 1 -22.03 -10.23 -3.26
C ALA A 1 -21.47 -11.41 -2.49
N ILE A 2 -21.10 -11.22 -1.22
CA ILE A 2 -20.61 -12.28 -0.32
C ILE A 2 -21.51 -13.53 -0.29
N GLU A 3 -22.82 -13.37 -0.17
CA GLU A 3 -23.75 -14.52 -0.18
C GLU A 3 -23.64 -15.37 -1.46
N LYS A 4 -23.46 -14.73 -2.63
CA LYS A 4 -23.29 -15.46 -3.90
C LYS A 4 -21.98 -16.24 -3.93
N ASP A 5 -20.91 -15.70 -3.33
CA ASP A 5 -19.63 -16.38 -3.21
C ASP A 5 -19.74 -17.59 -2.26
N ILE A 6 -20.46 -17.44 -1.15
CA ILE A 6 -20.75 -18.55 -0.22
C ILE A 6 -21.57 -19.63 -0.92
N GLU A 7 -22.68 -19.27 -1.58
CA GLU A 7 -23.50 -20.22 -2.33
C GLU A 7 -22.71 -20.96 -3.43
N PHE A 8 -21.82 -20.26 -4.12
CA PHE A 8 -20.93 -20.87 -5.09
C PHE A 8 -20.03 -21.92 -4.43
N ILE A 9 -19.42 -21.59 -3.29
CA ILE A 9 -18.55 -22.50 -2.53
C ILE A 9 -19.34 -23.72 -2.03
N GLU A 10 -20.55 -23.53 -1.48
CA GLU A 10 -21.42 -24.62 -1.03
C GLU A 10 -21.81 -25.58 -2.16
N LYS A 11 -22.16 -25.04 -3.34
CA LYS A 11 -22.50 -25.85 -4.53
C LYS A 11 -21.35 -26.75 -5.00
N HIS A 12 -20.10 -26.45 -4.62
CA HIS A 12 -18.93 -27.28 -4.89
C HIS A 12 -18.67 -28.35 -3.80
N GLY A 13 -19.61 -28.52 -2.86
CA GLY A 13 -19.57 -29.59 -1.86
C GLY A 13 -18.80 -29.23 -0.58
N ILE A 14 -18.48 -27.96 -0.36
CA ILE A 14 -17.84 -27.51 0.88
C ILE A 14 -18.87 -27.43 2.00
N ARG A 15 -18.52 -28.00 3.16
CA ARG A 15 -19.36 -28.00 4.36
C ARG A 15 -18.91 -26.92 5.34
N PHE A 16 -19.81 -26.01 5.69
CA PHE A 16 -19.59 -25.03 6.75
C PHE A 16 -20.07 -25.54 8.11
N VAL A 17 -19.26 -25.33 9.15
CA VAL A 17 -19.60 -25.64 10.55
C VAL A 17 -19.42 -24.38 11.38
N PHE A 18 -20.53 -23.69 11.66
CA PHE A 18 -20.54 -22.46 12.45
C PHE A 18 -20.60 -22.76 13.96
N GLY A 19 -20.21 -21.78 14.79
CA GLY A 19 -20.17 -21.94 16.25
C GLY A 19 -19.08 -22.90 16.74
N PHE A 20 -18.09 -23.19 15.90
CA PHE A 20 -16.98 -24.07 16.24
C PHE A 20 -16.11 -23.44 17.33
N ASN A 21 -15.64 -24.25 18.28
CA ASN A 21 -14.83 -23.76 19.39
C ASN A 21 -13.47 -23.22 18.88
N PRO A 22 -13.15 -21.93 19.08
CA PRO A 22 -11.90 -21.34 18.60
C PRO A 22 -10.65 -21.93 19.28
N ASN A 23 -10.80 -22.58 20.44
CA ASN A 23 -9.73 -23.23 21.18
C ASN A 23 -9.48 -24.69 20.75
N PHE A 24 -9.60 -24.99 19.46
CA PHE A 24 -9.38 -26.34 18.94
C PHE A 24 -7.91 -26.75 18.91
N SER A 25 -7.67 -28.06 18.77
CA SER A 25 -6.34 -28.65 18.68
C SER A 25 -6.11 -29.26 17.31
N ILE A 26 -5.02 -28.84 16.65
CA ILE A 26 -4.56 -29.40 15.38
C ILE A 26 -4.27 -30.90 15.52
N ASP A 27 -3.65 -31.31 16.63
CA ASP A 27 -3.37 -32.73 16.92
C ASP A 27 -4.68 -33.53 17.05
N LYS A 28 -5.74 -32.94 17.60
CA LYS A 28 -7.06 -33.59 17.68
C LYS A 28 -7.70 -33.73 16.30
N LEU A 29 -7.70 -32.68 15.48
CA LEU A 29 -8.20 -32.74 14.10
C LEU A 29 -7.48 -33.83 13.30
N LYS A 30 -6.16 -33.95 13.44
CA LYS A 30 -5.39 -35.04 12.81
C LYS A 30 -5.87 -36.42 13.26
N LYS A 31 -6.17 -36.60 14.56
CA LYS A 31 -6.72 -37.86 15.10
C LYS A 31 -8.15 -38.15 14.64
N GLU A 32 -8.93 -37.11 14.35
CA GLU A 32 -10.28 -37.21 13.77
C GLU A 32 -10.26 -37.55 12.25
N GLY A 33 -9.07 -37.66 11.65
CA GLY A 33 -8.90 -38.11 10.26
C GLY A 33 -8.65 -36.99 9.24
N TYR A 34 -8.55 -35.72 9.67
CA TYR A 34 -8.21 -34.62 8.78
C TYR A 34 -6.75 -34.70 8.32
N LYS A 35 -6.54 -35.04 7.04
CA LYS A 35 -5.20 -35.22 6.44
C LYS A 35 -4.44 -33.90 6.21
N TYR A 36 -5.17 -32.84 5.88
CA TYR A 36 -4.67 -31.49 5.61
C TYR A 36 -5.45 -30.47 6.43
N ILE A 37 -4.76 -29.49 7.00
CA ILE A 37 -5.35 -28.42 7.80
C ILE A 37 -4.86 -27.09 7.24
N TYR A 38 -5.78 -26.19 6.90
CA TYR A 38 -5.48 -24.82 6.48
C TYR A 38 -6.00 -23.85 7.55
N ILE A 39 -5.12 -22.99 8.06
CA ILE A 39 -5.42 -22.05 9.13
C ILE A 39 -5.65 -20.67 8.51
N ALA A 40 -6.89 -20.17 8.63
CA ALA A 40 -7.32 -18.88 8.11
C ALA A 40 -8.12 -18.11 9.17
N ILE A 41 -7.54 -17.98 10.37
CA ILE A 41 -8.19 -17.38 11.55
C ILE A 41 -8.15 -15.84 11.57
N GLY A 42 -7.65 -15.21 10.52
CA GLY A 42 -7.55 -13.75 10.43
C GLY A 42 -6.57 -13.11 11.42
N ALA A 43 -6.73 -11.79 11.62
CA ALA A 43 -5.99 -10.97 12.59
C ALA A 43 -6.94 -10.19 13.50
N GLU A 44 -7.94 -10.85 14.09
CA GLU A 44 -9.05 -10.19 14.79
C GLU A 44 -8.64 -9.48 16.11
N ALA A 45 -7.46 -9.77 16.65
CA ALA A 45 -7.04 -9.16 17.90
C ALA A 45 -6.69 -7.68 17.66
N SER A 46 -7.36 -6.78 18.39
CA SER A 46 -7.11 -5.36 18.26
C SER A 46 -5.99 -4.85 19.15
N ASN A 47 -5.25 -3.86 18.66
CA ASN A 47 -4.36 -3.09 19.51
C ASN A 47 -5.18 -2.20 20.45
N LYS A 48 -4.84 -2.22 21.74
CA LYS A 48 -5.41 -1.27 22.70
C LYS A 48 -4.69 0.05 22.58
N ILE A 49 -5.46 1.12 22.41
CA ILE A 49 -4.91 2.46 22.56
C ILE A 49 -4.54 2.70 24.03
N LYS A 50 -3.32 3.19 24.27
CA LYS A 50 -2.92 3.66 25.59
C LYS A 50 -3.40 5.10 25.73
N ILE A 51 -4.52 5.27 26.44
CA ILE A 51 -5.10 6.57 26.75
C ILE A 51 -5.49 6.58 28.21
N ASP A 52 -5.06 7.62 28.93
CA ASP A 52 -5.37 7.76 30.35
C ASP A 52 -6.81 8.27 30.54
N GLY A 53 -7.37 8.08 31.72
CA GLY A 53 -8.69 8.59 32.10
C GLY A 53 -9.67 7.50 32.46
N ASN A 54 -10.93 7.90 32.62
CA ASN A 54 -11.99 7.10 33.22
C ASN A 54 -13.29 7.08 32.40
N ASP A 55 -13.28 7.62 31.18
CA ASP A 55 -14.44 7.50 30.29
C ASP A 55 -14.48 6.10 29.66
N GLU A 56 -15.63 5.44 29.78
CA GLU A 56 -15.85 4.07 29.30
C GLU A 56 -16.37 4.02 27.85
N ASN A 57 -16.73 5.17 27.27
CA ASN A 57 -17.23 5.28 25.89
C ASN A 57 -16.09 5.20 24.85
N ILE A 58 -15.28 4.15 24.94
CA ILE A 58 -14.20 3.84 24.01
C ILE A 58 -14.54 2.52 23.32
N PHE A 59 -14.89 2.60 22.04
CA PHE A 59 -15.24 1.46 21.22
C PHE A 59 -14.01 0.96 20.45
N ASN A 60 -13.93 -0.35 20.26
CA ASN A 60 -13.01 -0.92 19.28
C ASN A 60 -13.58 -0.78 17.87
N ALA A 61 -12.74 -0.49 16.87
CA ALA A 61 -13.18 -0.33 15.48
C ALA A 61 -13.88 -1.58 14.90
N ILE A 62 -13.34 -2.78 15.14
CA ILE A 62 -13.95 -4.02 14.62
C ILE A 62 -15.32 -4.24 15.26
N GLU A 63 -15.40 -4.13 16.59
CA GLU A 63 -16.66 -4.29 17.32
C GLU A 63 -17.70 -3.25 16.88
N PHE A 64 -17.29 -1.98 16.78
CA PHE A 64 -18.15 -0.88 16.33
C PHE A 64 -18.70 -1.13 14.92
N LEU A 65 -17.85 -1.55 13.97
CA LEU A 65 -18.26 -1.83 12.60
C LEU A 65 -19.17 -3.06 12.51
N LYS A 66 -18.88 -4.10 13.30
CA LYS A 66 -19.71 -5.30 13.39
C LYS A 66 -21.10 -4.98 13.93
N ASP A 67 -21.17 -4.19 14.98
CA ASP A 67 -22.43 -3.78 15.61
C ASP A 67 -23.22 -2.85 14.68
N TYR A 68 -22.54 -1.92 13.99
CA TYR A 68 -23.15 -1.10 12.95
C TYR A 68 -23.73 -1.95 11.81
N HIS A 69 -23.00 -2.96 11.34
CA HIS A 69 -23.47 -3.86 10.29
C HIS A 69 -24.69 -4.70 10.72
N ASN A 70 -24.72 -5.12 11.99
CA ASN A 70 -25.80 -5.93 12.54
C ASN A 70 -27.00 -5.10 13.06
N ASP A 71 -27.08 -3.82 12.70
CA ASP A 71 -28.10 -2.86 13.16
C ASP A 71 -28.24 -2.82 14.70
N GLN A 72 -27.16 -3.11 15.43
CA GLN A 72 -27.16 -3.01 16.88
C GLN A 72 -27.16 -1.55 17.31
N THR A 73 -27.91 -1.25 18.37
CA THR A 73 -28.07 0.13 18.84
C THR A 73 -26.85 0.59 19.64
N ILE A 74 -25.76 0.97 18.96
CA ILE A 74 -24.70 1.76 19.59
C ILE A 74 -25.16 3.22 19.67
N LYS A 75 -24.87 3.87 20.79
CA LYS A 75 -25.11 5.31 20.99
C LYS A 75 -23.77 6.04 21.09
N PRO A 76 -23.12 6.35 19.96
CA PRO A 76 -21.82 7.03 19.97
C PRO A 76 -21.92 8.52 20.37
N GLY A 77 -23.14 9.05 20.56
CA GLY A 77 -23.35 10.44 20.95
C GLY A 77 -23.42 11.39 19.75
N LYS A 78 -23.19 12.68 19.98
CA LYS A 78 -23.25 13.75 18.96
C LYS A 78 -21.89 14.02 18.34
N SER A 79 -20.80 13.82 19.08
CA SER A 79 -19.43 14.07 18.63
C SER A 79 -18.55 12.85 18.84
N VAL A 80 -17.98 12.31 17.77
CA VAL A 80 -17.19 11.06 17.80
C VAL A 80 -15.75 11.34 17.37
N ALA A 81 -14.76 10.80 18.08
CA ALA A 81 -13.38 10.76 17.62
C ALA A 81 -13.00 9.35 17.17
N VAL A 82 -12.45 9.21 15.96
CA VAL A 82 -11.86 7.96 15.46
C VAL A 82 -10.34 8.12 15.46
N ILE A 83 -9.63 7.21 16.12
CA ILE A 83 -8.17 7.28 16.23
C ILE A 83 -7.53 6.29 15.26
N GLY A 84 -6.82 6.79 14.25
CA GLY A 84 -6.15 5.96 13.26
C GLY A 84 -6.01 6.66 11.91
N GLY A 85 -5.45 5.94 10.94
CA GLY A 85 -5.31 6.44 9.56
C GLY A 85 -5.33 5.34 8.49
N GLY A 86 -5.67 4.10 8.85
CA GLY A 86 -5.85 3.01 7.89
C GLY A 86 -7.30 2.90 7.41
N ASN A 87 -7.58 1.93 6.55
CA ASN A 87 -8.92 1.70 6.01
C ASN A 87 -9.96 1.47 7.12
N SER A 88 -9.65 0.68 8.16
CA SER A 88 -10.57 0.48 9.31
C SER A 88 -10.93 1.80 10.02
N ALA A 89 -10.04 2.79 10.03
CA ALA A 89 -10.33 4.12 10.59
C ALA A 89 -11.26 4.93 9.67
N MET A 90 -11.10 4.82 8.35
CA MET A 90 -12.01 5.43 7.37
C MET A 90 -13.40 4.85 7.48
N ASP A 91 -13.49 3.52 7.46
CA ASP A 91 -14.76 2.80 7.58
C ASP A 91 -15.46 3.15 8.89
N SER A 92 -14.74 3.16 10.01
CA SER A 92 -15.30 3.55 11.30
C SER A 92 -15.81 5.00 11.31
N ALA A 93 -15.06 5.92 10.71
CA ALA A 93 -15.46 7.32 10.64
C ALA A 93 -16.71 7.51 9.78
N ARG A 94 -16.77 6.86 8.62
CA ARG A 94 -17.92 6.88 7.70
C ARG A 94 -19.15 6.16 8.28
N ALA A 95 -18.96 5.07 9.01
CA ALA A 95 -20.05 4.42 9.73
C ALA A 95 -20.59 5.32 10.85
N ALA A 96 -19.70 6.00 11.59
CA ALA A 96 -20.10 6.94 12.63
C ALA A 96 -20.96 8.10 12.11
N THR A 97 -20.67 8.65 10.92
CA THR A 97 -21.50 9.74 10.35
C THR A 97 -22.92 9.31 10.01
N ARG A 98 -23.16 8.00 9.83
CA ARG A 98 -24.47 7.44 9.49
C ARG A 98 -25.36 7.18 10.70
N TYR A 99 -24.81 7.20 11.91
CA TYR A 99 -25.60 7.05 13.13
C TYR A 99 -26.50 8.27 13.37
N LYS A 100 -27.79 8.00 13.62
CA LYS A 100 -28.77 9.04 13.93
C LYS A 100 -28.36 9.83 15.17
N GLY A 101 -28.20 11.14 15.01
CA GLY A 101 -27.86 12.05 16.11
C GLY A 101 -26.38 12.42 16.20
N VAL A 102 -25.50 11.72 15.48
CA VAL A 102 -24.11 12.16 15.28
C VAL A 102 -24.13 13.44 14.44
N LYS A 103 -23.43 14.46 14.92
CA LYS A 103 -23.31 15.78 14.27
C LYS A 103 -21.90 16.03 13.77
N LYS A 104 -20.89 15.44 14.41
CA LYS A 104 -19.49 15.68 14.08
C LYS A 104 -18.65 14.45 14.32
N VAL A 105 -17.87 14.06 13.32
CA VAL A 105 -16.90 12.98 13.41
C VAL A 105 -15.52 13.55 13.15
N TYR A 106 -14.59 13.31 14.06
CA TYR A 106 -13.20 13.69 13.94
C TYR A 106 -12.36 12.45 13.67
N LEU A 107 -11.47 12.48 12.68
CA LEU A 107 -10.44 11.47 12.50
C LEU A 107 -9.11 12.04 13.01
N ILE A 108 -8.64 11.49 14.13
CA ILE A 108 -7.42 11.91 14.81
C ILE A 108 -6.27 11.02 14.34
N TYR A 109 -5.26 11.64 13.72
CA TYR A 109 -4.10 10.93 13.20
C TYR A 109 -2.80 11.59 13.65
N ARG A 110 -1.85 10.78 14.13
CA ARG A 110 -0.56 11.27 14.65
C ARG A 110 0.42 11.74 13.57
N ARG A 111 0.12 11.50 12.29
CA ARG A 111 0.92 11.92 11.12
C ARG A 111 0.07 12.83 10.24
N THR A 112 0.63 13.26 9.10
CA THR A 112 -0.12 14.03 8.09
C THR A 112 -0.89 13.12 7.14
N LYS A 113 -1.84 13.68 6.40
CA LYS A 113 -2.68 13.03 5.40
C LYS A 113 -1.86 12.37 4.30
N GLU A 114 -0.74 12.97 3.90
CA GLU A 114 0.16 12.41 2.88
C GLU A 114 0.82 11.10 3.34
N GLN A 115 0.92 10.90 4.65
CA GLN A 115 1.49 9.70 5.27
C GLN A 115 0.42 8.72 5.75
N MET A 116 -0.84 8.93 5.37
CA MET A 116 -1.94 8.08 5.76
C MET A 116 -1.87 6.75 5.00
N PRO A 117 -1.94 5.59 5.68
CA PRO A 117 -1.88 4.30 5.02
C PRO A 117 -3.17 3.92 4.27
N ALA A 118 -4.29 4.58 4.55
CA ALA A 118 -5.55 4.31 3.87
C ALA A 118 -5.48 4.58 2.36
N ASP A 119 -6.30 3.85 1.61
CA ASP A 119 -6.45 4.07 0.18
C ASP A 119 -7.02 5.47 -0.08
N LYS A 120 -6.54 6.12 -1.15
CA LYS A 120 -6.97 7.50 -1.49
C LYS A 120 -8.47 7.60 -1.70
N GLU A 121 -9.08 6.56 -2.28
CA GLU A 121 -10.53 6.48 -2.50
C GLU A 121 -11.31 6.47 -1.18
N GLU A 122 -10.85 5.71 -0.19
CA GLU A 122 -11.46 5.69 1.15
C GLU A 122 -11.29 7.02 1.88
N PHE A 123 -10.10 7.63 1.77
CA PHE A 123 -9.85 8.97 2.30
C PHE A 123 -10.80 10.02 1.71
N HIS A 124 -10.97 10.04 0.38
CA HIS A 124 -11.89 10.96 -0.29
C HIS A 124 -13.35 10.68 0.07
N SER A 125 -13.73 9.42 0.21
CA SER A 125 -15.08 9.04 0.65
C SER A 125 -15.37 9.54 2.06
N ALA A 126 -14.41 9.41 2.99
CA ALA A 126 -14.55 9.95 4.35
C ALA A 126 -14.66 11.49 4.37
N LEU A 127 -13.91 12.19 3.53
CA LEU A 127 -14.04 13.64 3.37
C LEU A 127 -15.44 14.03 2.86
N ASN A 128 -15.95 13.33 1.85
CA ASN A 128 -17.27 13.59 1.28
C ASN A 128 -18.40 13.31 2.29
N ASP A 129 -18.20 12.33 3.17
CA ASP A 129 -19.13 12.03 4.27
C ASP A 129 -19.05 13.06 5.42
N GLY A 130 -18.19 14.09 5.32
CA GLY A 130 -18.10 15.21 6.26
C GLY A 130 -17.17 14.96 7.46
N VAL A 131 -16.28 13.96 7.38
CA VAL A 131 -15.32 13.66 8.44
C VAL A 131 -14.27 14.77 8.56
N VAL A 132 -14.05 15.26 9.79
CA VAL A 132 -13.08 16.31 10.09
C VAL A 132 -11.73 15.70 10.46
N PHE A 133 -10.73 15.89 9.59
CA PHE A 133 -9.38 15.37 9.81
C PHE A 133 -8.57 16.27 10.76
N LYS A 134 -7.99 15.66 11.78
CA LYS A 134 -7.08 16.28 12.75
C LYS A 134 -5.74 15.56 12.71
N GLU A 135 -4.83 16.13 11.94
CA GLU A 135 -3.47 15.63 11.73
C GLU A 135 -2.54 16.00 12.88
N LEU A 136 -1.42 15.29 12.98
CA LEU A 136 -0.38 15.54 13.97
C LEU A 136 -0.91 15.59 15.42
N LEU A 137 -1.92 14.78 15.73
CA LEU A 137 -2.49 14.65 17.07
C LEU A 137 -2.39 13.21 17.54
N LEU A 138 -1.90 13.02 18.76
CA LEU A 138 -1.90 11.73 19.45
C LEU A 138 -2.74 11.86 20.73
N PRO A 139 -3.86 11.14 20.86
CA PRO A 139 -4.65 11.18 22.09
C PRO A 139 -3.87 10.60 23.26
N VAL A 140 -3.89 11.30 24.40
CA VAL A 140 -3.18 10.90 25.64
C VAL A 140 -4.13 10.72 26.81
N ARG A 141 -5.28 11.42 26.83
CA ARG A 141 -6.28 11.29 27.90
C ARG A 141 -7.70 11.49 27.39
N PHE A 142 -8.65 10.71 27.89
CA PHE A 142 -10.09 10.91 27.68
C PHE A 142 -10.82 10.86 29.02
N SER A 143 -11.39 12.00 29.43
CA SER A 143 -12.08 12.11 30.72
C SER A 143 -13.10 13.25 30.69
N LYS A 144 -14.29 12.98 31.24
CA LYS A 144 -15.41 13.94 31.35
C LYS A 144 -15.84 14.51 29.99
N GLY A 145 -15.75 13.72 28.91
CA GLY A 145 -16.14 14.16 27.57
C GLY A 145 -15.12 15.06 26.86
N PHE A 146 -13.88 15.09 27.35
CA PHE A 146 -12.77 15.82 26.73
C PHE A 146 -11.65 14.87 26.35
N LEU A 147 -11.31 14.85 25.06
CA LEU A 147 -10.16 14.16 24.52
C LEU A 147 -8.98 15.13 24.46
N ILE A 148 -7.96 14.86 25.27
CA ILE A 148 -6.71 15.60 25.26
C ILE A 148 -5.75 14.89 24.30
N CYS A 149 -5.30 15.64 23.30
CA CYS A 149 -4.36 15.19 22.30
C CYS A 149 -3.03 15.93 22.44
N GLN A 150 -1.93 15.19 22.56
CA GLN A 150 -0.59 15.73 22.42
C GLN A 150 -0.36 16.12 20.96
N LYS A 151 0.09 17.36 20.72
CA LYS A 151 0.52 17.76 19.37
C LYS A 151 1.82 17.08 19.00
N MET A 152 1.91 16.71 17.74
CA MET A 152 3.03 15.99 17.17
C MET A 152 3.70 16.83 16.08
N LYS A 153 4.95 16.52 15.76
CA LYS A 153 5.68 17.04 14.61
C LYS A 153 6.36 15.90 13.87
N LEU A 154 6.53 16.07 12.57
CA LEU A 154 7.34 15.15 11.76
C LEU A 154 8.82 15.45 11.97
N SER A 155 9.62 14.40 12.10
CA SER A 155 11.08 14.46 12.08
C SER A 155 11.63 13.74 10.85
N ASP A 156 12.92 13.40 10.85
CA ASP A 156 13.57 12.71 9.73
C ASP A 156 12.90 11.36 9.39
N THR A 157 13.12 10.92 8.15
CA THR A 157 12.59 9.68 7.60
C THR A 157 13.10 8.48 8.41
N GLY A 158 12.18 7.67 8.93
CA GLY A 158 12.47 6.41 9.61
C GLY A 158 12.80 5.28 8.64
N SER A 159 13.15 4.13 9.19
CA SER A 159 13.55 2.92 8.44
C SER A 159 12.42 2.29 7.61
N ASP A 160 11.15 2.66 7.86
CA ASP A 160 9.97 2.23 7.10
C ASP A 160 9.68 3.14 5.89
N GLY A 161 10.58 4.09 5.58
CA GLY A 161 10.41 5.09 4.53
C GLY A 161 9.45 6.22 4.91
N ARG A 162 8.89 6.22 6.13
CA ARG A 162 7.98 7.27 6.62
C ARG A 162 8.70 8.16 7.62
N ARG A 163 8.40 9.46 7.62
CA ARG A 163 8.89 10.38 8.68
C ARG A 163 8.49 9.88 10.07
N ASN A 164 9.47 9.91 10.96
CA ASN A 164 9.25 9.69 12.38
C ASN A 164 8.36 10.80 12.95
N VAL A 165 7.72 10.53 14.08
CA VAL A 165 6.78 11.45 14.72
C VAL A 165 7.24 11.65 16.15
N MET A 166 7.38 12.90 16.55
CA MET A 166 7.80 13.28 17.91
C MET A 166 6.77 14.21 18.55
N PRO A 167 6.57 14.14 19.87
CA PRO A 167 5.73 15.11 20.56
C PRO A 167 6.31 16.52 20.46
N VAL A 168 5.43 17.51 20.52
CA VAL A 168 5.79 18.92 20.71
C VAL A 168 5.59 19.25 22.19
N ASP A 169 6.68 19.34 22.93
CA ASP A 169 6.64 19.45 24.39
C ASP A 169 5.72 20.59 24.87
N GLY A 170 4.81 20.26 25.78
CA GLY A 170 3.87 21.22 26.38
C GLY A 170 2.67 21.61 25.52
N GLU A 171 2.60 21.18 24.25
CA GLU A 171 1.49 21.52 23.36
C GLU A 171 0.41 20.43 23.31
N TYR A 172 -0.78 20.79 23.80
CA TYR A 172 -1.95 19.92 23.78
C TYR A 172 -3.13 20.59 23.08
N GLU A 173 -4.00 19.78 22.47
CA GLU A 173 -5.28 20.19 21.94
C GLU A 173 -6.39 19.44 22.70
N GLU A 174 -7.39 20.18 23.17
CA GLU A 174 -8.55 19.62 23.84
C GLU A 174 -9.76 19.59 22.89
N ILE A 175 -10.36 18.42 22.73
CA ILE A 175 -11.48 18.20 21.82
C ILE A 175 -12.65 17.64 22.62
N ARG A 176 -13.77 18.36 22.63
CA ARG A 176 -15.01 17.89 23.26
C ARG A 176 -15.67 16.81 22.39
N ILE A 177 -15.81 15.61 22.94
CA ILE A 177 -16.39 14.44 22.28
C ILE A 177 -17.21 13.60 23.26
N ASP A 178 -18.14 12.81 22.73
CA ASP A 178 -18.97 11.91 23.50
C ASP A 178 -18.43 10.47 23.51
N SER A 179 -17.73 10.06 22.45
CA SER A 179 -17.10 8.74 22.35
C SER A 179 -15.83 8.72 21.51
N VAL A 180 -14.98 7.74 21.79
CA VAL A 180 -13.78 7.41 21.00
C VAL A 180 -13.98 6.05 20.31
N ILE A 181 -13.56 5.93 19.05
CA ILE A 181 -13.41 4.67 18.33
C ILE A 181 -11.92 4.45 18.06
N SER A 182 -11.37 3.37 18.59
CA SER A 182 -9.96 3.03 18.47
C SER A 182 -9.71 2.14 17.24
N ALA A 183 -9.03 2.69 16.24
CA ALA A 183 -8.64 2.03 14.99
C ALA A 183 -7.10 1.99 14.83
N VAL A 184 -6.39 1.65 15.92
CA VAL A 184 -4.91 1.65 15.99
C VAL A 184 -4.27 0.33 15.52
N GLY A 185 -4.97 -0.37 14.63
CA GLY A 185 -4.48 -1.57 13.97
C GLY A 185 -4.82 -2.88 14.68
N GLU A 186 -4.67 -3.93 13.91
CA GLU A 186 -5.05 -5.30 14.20
C GLU A 186 -3.79 -6.18 14.24
N LYS A 187 -3.86 -7.29 14.95
CA LYS A 187 -2.76 -8.23 15.10
C LYS A 187 -3.27 -9.67 15.10
N VAL A 188 -2.41 -10.57 14.66
CA VAL A 188 -2.67 -12.01 14.73
C VAL A 188 -2.66 -12.46 16.19
N GLU A 189 -3.67 -13.23 16.59
CA GLU A 189 -3.69 -13.87 17.90
C GLU A 189 -2.72 -15.07 17.92
N THR A 190 -1.53 -14.85 18.46
CA THR A 190 -0.44 -15.85 18.46
C THR A 190 -0.63 -16.96 19.51
N GLY A 191 -1.55 -16.79 20.46
CA GLY A 191 -1.82 -17.78 21.51
C GLY A 191 -2.31 -19.12 20.95
N PHE A 192 -3.23 -19.09 19.99
CA PHE A 192 -3.70 -20.29 19.30
C PHE A 192 -2.57 -21.00 18.54
N LEU A 193 -1.73 -20.23 17.84
CA LEU A 193 -0.64 -20.76 17.02
C LEU A 193 0.42 -21.45 17.89
N THR A 194 0.88 -20.78 18.95
CA THR A 194 1.88 -21.31 19.88
C THR A 194 1.37 -22.54 20.64
N LYS A 195 0.12 -22.52 21.11
CA LYS A 195 -0.53 -23.68 21.76
C LYS A 195 -0.57 -24.91 20.84
N ASN A 196 -0.69 -24.69 19.54
CA ASN A 196 -0.68 -25.75 18.53
C ASN A 196 0.72 -26.03 17.94
N LYS A 197 1.80 -25.60 18.62
CA LYS A 197 3.20 -25.86 18.25
C LYS A 197 3.62 -25.27 16.90
N ILE A 198 2.93 -24.23 16.43
CA ILE A 198 3.34 -23.49 15.24
C ILE A 198 4.46 -22.53 15.63
N GLN A 199 5.59 -22.63 14.93
CA GLN A 199 6.77 -21.83 15.21
C GLN A 199 6.58 -20.37 14.76
N LEU A 200 6.93 -19.45 15.65
CA LEU A 200 6.89 -18.01 15.41
C LEU A 200 8.31 -17.44 15.46
N GLU A 201 8.61 -16.54 14.53
CA GLU A 201 9.83 -15.73 14.49
C GLU A 201 9.40 -14.26 14.37
N ASN A 202 9.76 -13.41 15.35
CA ASN A 202 9.30 -12.01 15.42
C ASN A 202 7.77 -11.84 15.29
N ASN A 203 6.99 -12.69 15.97
CA ASN A 203 5.53 -12.75 15.88
C ASN A 203 4.95 -13.11 14.50
N ARG A 204 5.75 -13.65 13.58
CA ARG A 204 5.29 -14.15 12.28
C ARG A 204 5.49 -15.65 12.18
N VAL A 205 4.57 -16.34 11.51
CA VAL A 205 4.68 -17.78 11.30
C VAL A 205 5.75 -18.08 10.24
N LYS A 206 6.63 -19.02 10.55
CA LYS A 206 7.59 -19.53 9.56
C LYS A 206 6.93 -20.57 8.66
N VAL A 207 6.94 -20.31 7.36
CA VAL A 207 6.31 -21.17 6.33
C VAL A 207 7.24 -21.42 5.14
N SER A 208 6.95 -22.47 4.37
CA SER A 208 7.53 -22.72 3.06
C SER A 208 6.97 -21.79 1.98
N GLU A 209 7.50 -21.86 0.76
CA GLU A 209 6.99 -21.11 -0.41
C GLU A 209 5.52 -21.39 -0.73
N THR A 210 5.01 -22.56 -0.34
CA THR A 210 3.60 -22.96 -0.51
C THR A 210 2.74 -22.67 0.72
N ASN A 211 3.24 -21.85 1.66
CA ASN A 211 2.60 -21.52 2.92
C ASN A 211 2.39 -22.73 3.87
N GLU A 212 3.18 -23.79 3.73
CA GLU A 212 3.17 -24.90 4.69
C GLU A 212 4.00 -24.54 5.92
N THR A 213 3.44 -24.75 7.12
CA THR A 213 4.18 -24.57 8.37
C THR A 213 5.20 -25.68 8.58
N MET A 214 6.00 -25.59 9.65
CA MET A 214 6.90 -26.68 10.05
C MET A 214 6.17 -27.96 10.50
N LEU A 215 4.85 -27.89 10.72
CA LEU A 215 4.03 -29.07 10.98
C LEU A 215 3.53 -29.65 9.67
N LYS A 216 3.90 -30.91 9.40
CA LYS A 216 3.49 -31.63 8.18
C LYS A 216 1.99 -31.53 7.94
N ASN A 217 1.64 -31.15 6.70
CA ASN A 217 0.28 -30.98 6.17
C ASN A 217 -0.56 -29.90 6.88
N VAL A 218 0.09 -28.97 7.59
CA VAL A 218 -0.57 -27.82 8.19
C VAL A 218 -0.11 -26.56 7.46
N PHE A 219 -1.05 -25.86 6.85
CA PHE A 219 -0.87 -24.65 6.08
C PHE A 219 -1.51 -23.46 6.79
N ILE A 220 -1.07 -22.24 6.48
CA ILE A 220 -1.64 -21.01 7.02
C ILE A 220 -1.67 -19.94 5.93
N GLY A 221 -2.64 -19.03 5.93
CA GLY A 221 -2.66 -17.94 4.96
C GLY A 221 -3.59 -16.81 5.32
N GLY A 222 -3.60 -15.79 4.46
CA GLY A 222 -4.31 -14.53 4.70
C GLY A 222 -3.74 -13.79 5.90
N ASP A 223 -4.59 -13.04 6.59
CA ASP A 223 -4.13 -12.16 7.68
C ASP A 223 -3.46 -12.93 8.82
N ALA A 224 -3.82 -14.20 9.04
CA ALA A 224 -3.17 -15.04 10.04
C ALA A 224 -1.67 -15.29 9.74
N LEU A 225 -1.27 -15.21 8.46
CA LEU A 225 0.12 -15.31 8.02
C LEU A 225 0.77 -13.93 7.88
N ARG A 226 0.07 -12.98 7.28
CA ARG A 226 0.62 -11.69 6.84
C ARG A 226 0.53 -10.58 7.90
N GLY A 227 -0.37 -10.72 8.87
CA GLY A 227 -1.01 -9.57 9.51
C GLY A 227 -2.06 -8.95 8.58
N PRO A 228 -2.72 -7.85 8.99
CA PRO A 228 -3.78 -7.21 8.21
C PRO A 228 -3.31 -6.91 6.77
N SER A 229 -4.00 -7.51 5.81
CA SER A 229 -3.65 -7.50 4.38
C SER A 229 -4.89 -7.32 3.51
N THR A 230 -4.73 -7.34 2.19
CA THR A 230 -5.87 -7.24 1.27
C THR A 230 -6.56 -8.58 1.05
N VAL A 231 -7.84 -8.54 0.66
CA VAL A 231 -8.62 -9.75 0.31
C VAL A 231 -7.92 -10.56 -0.80
N VAL A 232 -7.33 -9.89 -1.79
CA VAL A 232 -6.64 -10.54 -2.91
C VAL A 232 -5.40 -11.29 -2.46
N GLU A 233 -4.62 -10.72 -1.53
CA GLU A 233 -3.47 -11.42 -0.95
C GLU A 233 -3.89 -12.64 -0.14
N SER A 234 -5.00 -12.55 0.60
CA SER A 234 -5.57 -13.69 1.33
C SER A 234 -6.03 -14.81 0.40
N ILE A 235 -6.70 -14.47 -0.72
CA ILE A 235 -7.08 -15.44 -1.75
C ILE A 235 -5.84 -16.11 -2.35
N ALA A 236 -4.80 -15.33 -2.67
CA ALA A 236 -3.56 -15.85 -3.24
C ALA A 236 -2.89 -16.88 -2.32
N ASP A 237 -2.90 -16.66 -1.01
CA ASP A 237 -2.35 -17.62 -0.05
C ASP A 237 -3.16 -18.92 0.02
N GLY A 238 -4.49 -18.84 -0.09
CA GLY A 238 -5.36 -20.02 -0.18
C GLY A 238 -5.08 -20.84 -1.44
N MET A 239 -4.92 -20.16 -2.59
CA MET A 239 -4.60 -20.81 -3.86
C MET A 239 -3.25 -21.54 -3.81
N LYS A 240 -2.23 -20.95 -3.18
CA LYS A 240 -0.91 -21.59 -2.98
C LYS A 240 -1.01 -22.89 -2.19
N ALA A 241 -1.72 -22.85 -1.06
CA ALA A 241 -1.89 -24.02 -0.21
C ALA A 241 -2.66 -25.12 -0.96
N ALA A 242 -3.75 -24.76 -1.65
CA ALA A 242 -4.55 -25.69 -2.45
C ALA A 242 -3.73 -26.36 -3.56
N ALA A 243 -2.93 -25.59 -4.32
CA ALA A 243 -2.07 -26.12 -5.38
C ALA A 243 -1.03 -27.12 -4.83
N SER A 244 -0.45 -26.82 -3.67
CA SER A 244 0.48 -27.72 -2.96
C SER A 244 -0.20 -29.03 -2.54
N ILE A 245 -1.43 -28.96 -2.01
CA ILE A 245 -2.21 -30.15 -1.63
C ILE A 245 -2.56 -31.00 -2.85
N ILE A 246 -3.05 -30.40 -3.94
CA ILE A 246 -3.38 -31.08 -5.20
C ILE A 246 -2.15 -31.83 -5.74
N LYS A 247 -0.98 -31.18 -5.72
CA LYS A 247 0.28 -31.79 -6.13
C LYS A 247 0.67 -32.98 -5.23
N LYS A 248 0.55 -32.84 -3.90
CA LYS A 248 0.85 -33.92 -2.94
C LYS A 248 -0.04 -35.14 -3.12
N GLU A 249 -1.30 -34.92 -3.49
CA GLU A 249 -2.28 -36.01 -3.73
C GLU A 249 -2.23 -36.58 -5.15
N ASN A 250 -1.34 -36.08 -6.01
CA ASN A 250 -1.26 -36.45 -7.43
C ASN A 250 -2.62 -36.33 -8.15
N ILE A 251 -3.43 -35.36 -7.75
CA ILE A 251 -4.74 -35.12 -8.39
C ILE A 251 -4.47 -34.45 -9.73
N LYS A 252 -4.97 -35.06 -10.80
CA LYS A 252 -5.00 -34.45 -12.14
C LYS A 252 -6.07 -33.36 -12.15
N ALA A 253 -5.73 -32.19 -11.66
CA ALA A 253 -6.52 -30.99 -11.84
C ALA A 253 -5.91 -30.18 -12.99
N GLU A 254 -6.75 -29.56 -13.82
CA GLU A 254 -6.36 -28.37 -14.56
C GLU A 254 -6.11 -27.26 -13.52
N LEU A 255 -4.96 -27.32 -12.87
CA LEU A 255 -4.37 -26.14 -12.27
C LEU A 255 -4.09 -25.23 -13.46
N TYR A 256 -5.05 -24.37 -13.81
CA TYR A 256 -4.78 -23.23 -14.68
C TYR A 256 -3.53 -22.62 -14.11
N SER A 257 -2.44 -22.68 -14.88
CA SER A 257 -1.17 -22.17 -14.39
C SER A 257 -1.47 -20.73 -14.02
N ILE A 258 -1.53 -20.46 -12.73
CA ILE A 258 -1.28 -19.13 -12.22
C ILE A 258 0.17 -18.93 -12.65
N LYS A 259 0.39 -18.50 -13.90
CA LYS A 259 1.72 -18.20 -14.41
C LYS A 259 2.27 -17.24 -13.36
N ASN A 260 3.28 -17.76 -12.69
CA ASN A 260 3.69 -17.43 -11.33
C ASN A 260 3.46 -15.94 -11.01
N TYR A 261 2.63 -15.59 -10.03
CA TYR A 261 2.69 -14.24 -9.44
C TYR A 261 4.03 -13.99 -8.70
N PHE A 262 4.87 -15.03 -8.60
CA PHE A 262 6.18 -15.03 -7.95
C PHE A 262 7.29 -15.25 -8.99
N VAL A 263 7.26 -14.46 -10.05
CA VAL A 263 8.41 -14.36 -10.95
C VAL A 263 9.45 -13.43 -10.33
N ASN A 264 10.74 -13.66 -10.58
CA ASN A 264 11.72 -12.59 -10.40
C ASN A 264 11.35 -11.37 -11.28
N ASP A 265 11.72 -10.17 -10.83
CA ASP A 265 11.37 -8.90 -11.48
C ASP A 265 11.64 -8.91 -12.99
N LYS A 266 12.78 -9.50 -13.41
CA LYS A 266 13.21 -9.53 -14.81
C LYS A 266 12.22 -10.26 -15.72
N GLN A 267 11.80 -11.46 -15.32
CA GLN A 267 10.88 -12.24 -16.14
C GLN A 267 9.45 -11.68 -16.05
N LEU A 268 9.07 -11.00 -14.95
CA LEU A 268 7.79 -10.28 -14.90
C LEU A 268 7.75 -9.11 -15.91
N VAL A 269 8.87 -8.39 -16.09
CA VAL A 269 9.00 -7.34 -17.12
C VAL A 269 8.82 -7.92 -18.52
N GLU A 270 9.46 -9.05 -18.78
CA GLU A 270 9.39 -9.75 -20.06
C GLU A 270 7.96 -10.21 -20.34
N ASP A 271 7.29 -10.84 -19.37
CA ASP A 271 5.89 -11.28 -19.48
C ASP A 271 4.93 -10.11 -19.70
N ILE A 272 5.14 -8.96 -19.03
CA ILE A 272 4.37 -7.73 -19.28
C ILE A 272 4.63 -7.23 -20.71
N GLY A 273 5.88 -7.22 -21.15
CA GLY A 273 6.27 -6.82 -22.50
C GLY A 273 5.61 -7.67 -23.59
N ILE A 274 5.60 -9.00 -23.41
CA ILE A 274 4.97 -9.94 -24.33
C ILE A 274 3.45 -9.68 -24.40
N ARG A 275 2.79 -9.55 -23.24
CA ARG A 275 1.34 -9.26 -23.18
C ARG A 275 0.93 -7.99 -23.90
N LYS A 276 1.80 -6.97 -23.94
CA LYS A 276 1.53 -5.72 -24.69
C LYS A 276 1.48 -5.93 -26.21
N GLY A 277 2.16 -6.95 -26.72
CA GLY A 277 2.13 -7.34 -28.13
C GLY A 277 0.97 -8.27 -28.49
N GLU A 278 0.27 -8.83 -27.51
CA GLU A 278 -0.85 -9.76 -27.74
C GLU A 278 -2.17 -9.00 -27.92
N ILE A 279 -2.68 -9.01 -29.15
CA ILE A 279 -4.03 -8.51 -29.45
C ILE A 279 -5.03 -9.64 -29.19
N ALA A 280 -5.55 -9.70 -27.97
CA ALA A 280 -6.61 -10.65 -27.61
C ALA A 280 -8.00 -10.05 -27.87
N ASN A 281 -8.91 -10.84 -28.46
CA ASN A 281 -10.32 -10.45 -28.62
C ASN A 281 -10.99 -10.29 -27.26
N GLN A 282 -11.76 -9.20 -27.09
CA GLN A 282 -12.50 -8.94 -25.87
C GLN A 282 -13.61 -9.98 -25.72
N THR A 283 -13.48 -10.87 -24.74
CA THR A 283 -14.58 -11.74 -24.31
C THR A 283 -14.77 -11.55 -22.81
N ARG A 284 -15.73 -10.69 -22.44
CA ARG A 284 -16.08 -10.41 -21.03
C ARG A 284 -16.55 -11.64 -20.25
N THR A 285 -16.74 -12.78 -20.92
CA THR A 285 -17.17 -14.05 -20.34
C THR A 285 -16.01 -14.93 -19.88
N ASN A 286 -14.77 -14.67 -20.31
CA ASN A 286 -13.60 -15.45 -19.92
C ASN A 286 -12.65 -14.63 -19.05
N PHE A 287 -12.81 -14.75 -17.74
CA PHE A 287 -12.02 -14.04 -16.73
C PHE A 287 -10.51 -14.36 -16.80
N THR A 288 -10.12 -15.56 -17.28
CA THR A 288 -8.72 -15.95 -17.44
C THR A 288 -8.06 -15.20 -18.58
N LEU A 289 -8.74 -15.12 -19.74
CA LEU A 289 -8.26 -14.31 -20.86
C LEU A 289 -8.18 -12.84 -20.47
N GLU A 290 -9.18 -12.33 -19.73
CA GLU A 290 -9.16 -10.95 -19.26
C GLU A 290 -8.03 -10.67 -18.26
N ALA A 291 -7.79 -11.56 -17.30
CA ALA A 291 -6.66 -11.46 -16.38
C ALA A 291 -5.31 -11.54 -17.10
N GLY A 292 -5.22 -12.38 -18.13
CA GLY A 292 -4.06 -12.49 -19.02
C GLY A 292 -3.73 -11.19 -19.77
N ARG A 293 -4.70 -10.29 -19.96
CA ARG A 293 -4.51 -8.97 -20.58
C ARG A 293 -3.99 -7.92 -19.61
N CYS A 294 -3.88 -8.22 -18.31
CA CYS A 294 -3.35 -7.26 -17.33
C CYS A 294 -1.92 -6.87 -17.70
N LEU A 295 -1.66 -5.57 -17.89
CA LEU A 295 -0.34 -5.05 -18.26
C LEU A 295 0.54 -4.68 -17.05
N GLY A 296 0.13 -5.08 -15.83
CA GLY A 296 0.93 -4.89 -14.61
C GLY A 296 1.23 -3.42 -14.30
N CYS A 297 0.24 -2.52 -14.41
CA CYS A 297 0.43 -1.08 -14.19
C CYS A 297 0.90 -0.71 -12.76
N ASN A 298 0.70 -1.61 -11.80
CA ASN A 298 1.20 -1.52 -10.43
C ASN A 298 2.69 -1.92 -10.30
N PHE A 299 3.29 -2.49 -11.35
CA PHE A 299 4.68 -2.94 -11.37
C PHE A 299 5.50 -2.16 -12.41
N ILE A 300 4.99 -2.00 -13.64
CA ILE A 300 5.61 -1.17 -14.69
C ILE A 300 4.59 -0.15 -15.17
N CYS A 301 4.79 1.10 -14.78
CA CYS A 301 4.05 2.23 -15.33
C CYS A 301 4.88 2.96 -16.39
N ASN A 302 4.73 2.59 -17.66
CA ASN A 302 5.44 3.20 -18.79
C ASN A 302 4.54 3.60 -19.97
N LYS A 303 3.21 3.71 -19.76
CA LYS A 303 2.26 3.98 -20.85
C LYS A 303 2.59 5.26 -21.63
N CYS A 304 3.06 6.29 -20.93
CA CYS A 304 3.51 7.55 -21.51
C CYS A 304 4.71 7.43 -22.46
N VAL A 305 5.53 6.39 -22.32
CA VAL A 305 6.62 6.05 -23.25
C VAL A 305 6.05 5.42 -24.52
N GLU A 306 5.09 4.51 -24.36
CA GLU A 306 4.52 3.72 -25.46
C GLU A 306 3.65 4.53 -26.40
N VAL A 307 2.87 5.47 -25.85
CA VAL A 307 1.94 6.30 -26.63
C VAL A 307 2.58 7.58 -27.17
N CYS A 308 3.83 7.87 -26.81
CA CYS A 308 4.49 9.10 -27.24
C CYS A 308 4.97 8.94 -28.68
N PRO A 309 4.40 9.67 -29.65
CA PRO A 309 4.80 9.54 -31.05
C PRO A 309 6.25 10.02 -31.27
N ASN A 310 6.71 10.97 -30.47
CA ASN A 310 8.04 11.57 -30.58
C ASN A 310 9.09 10.88 -29.69
N ARG A 311 8.71 9.84 -28.94
CA ARG A 311 9.59 9.19 -27.95
C ARG A 311 10.19 10.16 -26.92
N ALA A 312 9.43 11.19 -26.57
CA ALA A 312 9.82 12.22 -25.60
C ALA A 312 9.70 11.77 -24.14
N ASN A 313 9.31 10.52 -23.86
CA ASN A 313 9.36 9.94 -22.52
C ASN A 313 10.21 8.68 -22.59
N VAL A 314 11.15 8.52 -21.66
CA VAL A 314 11.98 7.32 -21.55
C VAL A 314 11.81 6.67 -20.20
N ALA A 315 11.82 5.34 -20.17
CA ALA A 315 11.80 4.58 -18.92
C ALA A 315 13.22 4.26 -18.48
N THR A 316 13.55 4.53 -17.22
CA THR A 316 14.82 4.16 -16.61
C THR A 316 14.55 3.32 -15.36
N MET A 317 15.45 2.37 -15.08
CA MET A 317 15.33 1.51 -13.91
C MET A 317 16.28 2.01 -12.83
N SER A 318 15.72 2.58 -11.76
CA SER A 318 16.47 2.96 -10.59
C SER A 318 16.62 1.76 -9.66
N ASN A 319 17.86 1.38 -9.34
CA ASN A 319 18.18 0.36 -8.34
C ASN A 319 18.24 0.96 -6.92
N SER A 320 17.77 2.19 -6.73
CA SER A 320 17.75 2.84 -5.43
C SER A 320 16.50 2.42 -4.65
N ASP A 321 16.67 2.06 -3.39
CA ASP A 321 15.57 1.79 -2.45
C ASP A 321 14.73 3.05 -2.12
N SER A 322 15.14 4.23 -2.60
CA SER A 322 14.42 5.48 -2.37
C SER A 322 13.10 5.55 -3.15
N PHE A 323 12.96 4.81 -4.26
CA PHE A 323 11.71 4.78 -5.01
C PHE A 323 10.85 3.58 -4.64
N LYS A 324 9.56 3.82 -4.39
CA LYS A 324 8.56 2.75 -4.26
C LYS A 324 8.49 1.88 -5.52
N ASP A 325 8.59 2.51 -6.69
CA ASP A 325 8.59 1.84 -8.00
C ASP A 325 10.00 1.91 -8.61
N LYS A 326 10.56 0.77 -9.03
CA LYS A 326 11.90 0.75 -9.65
C LYS A 326 11.95 1.43 -11.01
N TYR A 327 10.82 1.44 -11.73
CA TYR A 327 10.71 2.05 -13.05
C TYR A 327 10.29 3.52 -12.94
N GLN A 328 11.18 4.39 -13.38
CA GLN A 328 10.98 5.83 -13.37
C GLN A 328 10.96 6.38 -14.79
N ILE A 329 10.23 7.47 -15.00
CA ILE A 329 10.09 8.10 -16.30
C ILE A 329 10.80 9.44 -16.31
N ILE A 330 11.66 9.64 -17.31
CA ILE A 330 12.29 10.93 -17.59
C ILE A 330 11.67 11.49 -18.87
N HIS A 331 11.24 12.75 -18.80
CA HIS A 331 10.73 13.47 -19.95
C HIS A 331 11.88 14.14 -20.70
N LEU A 332 11.86 14.10 -22.02
CA LEU A 332 12.86 14.70 -22.90
C LEU A 332 12.23 15.92 -23.58
N ASP A 333 12.50 17.10 -23.05
CA ASP A 333 11.88 18.36 -23.48
C ASP A 333 12.07 18.59 -24.99
N GLN A 334 13.29 18.37 -25.49
CA GLN A 334 13.65 18.61 -26.89
C GLN A 334 12.80 17.81 -27.89
N LEU A 335 12.34 16.62 -27.51
CA LEU A 335 11.56 15.75 -28.41
C LEU A 335 10.06 16.01 -28.28
N CYS A 336 9.63 16.72 -27.24
CA CYS A 336 8.23 16.96 -26.96
C CYS A 336 7.68 18.07 -27.86
N ASN A 337 6.49 17.84 -28.44
CA ASN A 337 5.70 18.87 -29.11
C ASN A 337 4.38 19.16 -28.36
N GLU A 338 4.28 18.71 -27.11
CA GLU A 338 3.12 18.87 -26.25
C GLU A 338 1.79 18.36 -26.83
N CYS A 339 1.81 17.34 -27.71
CA CYS A 339 0.59 16.77 -28.32
C CYS A 339 -0.43 16.16 -27.31
N GLY A 340 -0.05 15.98 -26.05
CA GLY A 340 -0.96 15.52 -24.99
C GLY A 340 -1.26 14.02 -24.98
N ASN A 341 -0.76 13.20 -25.91
CA ASN A 341 -1.02 11.75 -25.91
C ASN A 341 -0.69 11.08 -24.56
N CYS A 342 0.44 11.45 -23.97
CA CYS A 342 0.84 10.88 -22.68
C CYS A 342 -0.08 11.28 -21.52
N GLU A 343 -0.80 12.40 -21.62
CA GLU A 343 -1.85 12.82 -20.67
C GLU A 343 -3.13 12.03 -20.93
N THR A 344 -3.60 11.99 -22.18
CA THR A 344 -4.83 11.28 -22.59
C THR A 344 -4.84 9.80 -22.20
N PHE A 345 -3.71 9.11 -22.35
CA PHE A 345 -3.60 7.69 -22.05
C PHE A 345 -3.03 7.40 -20.64
N CYS A 346 -2.87 8.42 -19.79
CA CYS A 346 -2.33 8.22 -18.46
C CYS A 346 -3.36 7.53 -17.55
N PRO A 347 -3.10 6.31 -17.03
CA PRO A 347 -4.05 5.61 -16.16
C PRO A 347 -4.22 6.31 -14.80
N TYR A 348 -3.28 7.19 -14.43
CA TYR A 348 -3.29 7.96 -13.19
C TYR A 348 -3.77 9.40 -13.36
N ASN A 349 -4.34 9.74 -14.53
CA ASN A 349 -4.81 11.09 -14.87
C ASN A 349 -3.72 12.19 -14.69
N GLY A 350 -2.45 11.83 -14.87
CA GLY A 350 -1.32 12.76 -14.82
C GLY A 350 -1.00 13.36 -16.19
N LYS A 351 -0.14 14.38 -16.21
CA LYS A 351 0.36 15.05 -17.43
C LYS A 351 1.86 14.81 -17.60
N PRO A 352 2.31 13.65 -18.12
CA PRO A 352 3.72 13.29 -18.09
C PRO A 352 4.67 14.31 -18.73
N TYR A 353 4.26 14.96 -19.82
CA TYR A 353 5.05 16.01 -20.49
C TYR A 353 5.25 17.30 -19.66
N LYS A 354 4.47 17.50 -18.58
CA LYS A 354 4.57 18.65 -17.67
C LYS A 354 5.05 18.27 -16.26
N GLU A 355 4.71 17.07 -15.82
CA GLU A 355 4.88 16.66 -14.43
C GLU A 355 6.07 15.74 -14.20
N LYS A 356 6.56 15.03 -15.23
CA LYS A 356 7.72 14.15 -15.07
C LYS A 356 9.01 14.94 -15.05
N PHE A 357 9.97 14.43 -14.28
CA PHE A 357 11.29 15.02 -14.17
C PHE A 357 11.92 15.11 -15.56
N THR A 358 12.28 16.33 -15.95
CA THR A 358 12.55 16.68 -17.34
C THR A 358 14.04 16.87 -17.58
N PHE A 359 14.57 16.22 -18.61
CA PHE A 359 15.88 16.55 -19.17
C PHE A 359 15.74 17.64 -20.23
N PHE A 360 16.53 18.69 -20.09
CA PHE A 360 16.61 19.80 -21.02
C PHE A 360 17.97 19.80 -21.72
N LYS A 361 17.97 19.92 -23.05
CA LYS A 361 19.22 19.97 -23.83
C LYS A 361 19.97 21.31 -23.70
N SER A 362 19.29 22.37 -23.29
CA SER A 362 19.91 23.69 -23.18
C SER A 362 19.41 24.46 -21.96
N LYS A 363 20.26 25.38 -21.46
CA LYS A 363 19.91 26.34 -20.42
C LYS A 363 18.69 27.18 -20.79
N ILE A 364 18.54 27.53 -22.07
CA ILE A 364 17.41 28.33 -22.57
C ILE A 364 16.11 27.54 -22.41
N ALA A 365 16.07 26.29 -22.88
CA ALA A 365 14.89 25.42 -22.75
C ALA A 365 14.52 25.20 -21.27
N TYR A 366 15.53 24.92 -20.43
CA TYR A 366 15.36 24.81 -18.99
C TYR A 366 14.75 26.09 -18.37
N SER A 367 15.23 27.26 -18.77
CA SER A 367 14.76 28.54 -18.21
C SER A 367 13.35 28.92 -18.66
N ASN A 368 12.95 28.51 -19.86
CA ASN A 368 11.62 28.77 -20.41
C ASN A 368 10.55 27.78 -19.92
N SER A 369 10.96 26.67 -19.31
CA SER A 369 10.06 25.67 -18.75
C SER A 369 9.84 25.87 -17.25
N THR A 370 8.69 25.44 -16.76
CA THR A 370 8.38 25.38 -15.32
C THR A 370 8.58 23.99 -14.72
N ASN A 371 8.88 22.98 -15.55
CA ASN A 371 9.04 21.61 -15.07
C ASN A 371 10.27 21.49 -14.16
N ASP A 372 10.14 20.67 -13.12
CA ASP A 372 11.28 20.16 -12.38
C ASP A 372 12.14 19.29 -13.32
N GLY A 373 13.45 19.49 -13.27
CA GLY A 373 14.32 18.89 -14.26
C GLY A 373 15.76 19.32 -14.16
N PHE A 374 16.54 19.02 -15.19
CA PHE A 374 17.98 19.25 -15.21
C PHE A 374 18.55 19.42 -16.61
N PHE A 375 19.71 20.05 -16.69
CA PHE A 375 20.54 20.10 -17.89
C PHE A 375 22.02 19.99 -17.54
N PHE A 376 22.81 19.49 -18.50
CA PHE A 376 24.25 19.36 -18.37
C PHE A 376 24.97 20.59 -18.90
N VAL A 377 26.04 20.98 -18.21
CA VAL A 377 27.03 21.96 -18.63
C VAL A 377 28.38 21.26 -18.54
N ASP A 378 29.00 21.04 -19.69
CA ASP A 378 30.37 20.57 -19.74
C ASP A 378 31.31 21.76 -19.70
N ASP A 379 32.13 21.82 -18.66
CA ASP A 379 33.17 22.83 -18.50
C ASP A 379 34.45 22.15 -17.99
N ASN A 380 35.56 22.33 -18.69
CA ASN A 380 36.90 21.94 -18.22
C ASN A 380 37.03 20.54 -17.58
N ASN A 381 36.58 19.48 -18.28
CA ASN A 381 36.64 18.07 -17.83
C ASN A 381 35.77 17.70 -16.62
N LEU A 382 34.86 18.58 -16.18
CA LEU A 382 33.84 18.31 -15.17
C LEU A 382 32.46 18.45 -15.79
N THR A 383 31.56 17.54 -15.43
CA THR A 383 30.16 17.61 -15.85
C THR A 383 29.35 18.23 -14.73
N THR A 384 28.98 19.49 -14.92
CA THR A 384 28.13 20.24 -13.99
C THR A 384 26.68 20.10 -14.41
N VAL A 385 25.83 19.66 -13.49
CA VAL A 385 24.39 19.51 -13.73
C VAL A 385 23.65 20.56 -12.93
N ASN A 386 22.88 21.38 -13.62
CA ASN A 386 21.97 22.31 -12.99
C ASN A 386 20.60 21.63 -12.87
N VAL A 387 19.99 21.73 -11.70
CA VAL A 387 18.78 21.00 -11.34
C VAL A 387 17.76 21.95 -10.70
N ARG A 388 16.48 21.78 -11.04
CA ARG A 388 15.34 22.45 -10.39
C ARG A 388 14.43 21.41 -9.78
N LEU A 389 14.13 21.58 -8.48
CA LEU A 389 13.22 20.74 -7.70
C LEU A 389 12.30 21.64 -6.88
N LYS A 390 10.98 21.53 -7.05
CA LYS A 390 9.98 22.33 -6.33
C LYS A 390 10.29 23.83 -6.32
N SER A 391 10.74 24.35 -7.47
CA SER A 391 11.15 25.75 -7.67
C SER A 391 12.45 26.18 -6.96
N GLU A 392 13.20 25.26 -6.37
CA GLU A 392 14.56 25.51 -5.87
C GLU A 392 15.59 25.06 -6.91
N ASN A 393 16.57 25.94 -7.20
CA ASN A 393 17.67 25.61 -8.09
C ASN A 393 18.87 25.08 -7.28
N GLY A 394 19.57 24.12 -7.87
CA GLY A 394 20.83 23.63 -7.34
C GLY A 394 21.74 23.05 -8.40
N THR A 395 22.88 22.54 -7.94
CA THR A 395 23.97 22.09 -8.80
C THR A 395 24.50 20.76 -8.29
N ILE A 396 24.88 19.88 -9.21
CA ILE A 396 25.60 18.64 -8.96
C ILE A 396 26.85 18.64 -9.84
N VAL A 397 28.01 18.44 -9.27
CA VAL A 397 29.26 18.28 -10.00
C VAL A 397 29.65 16.81 -9.93
N PHE A 398 29.84 16.22 -11.10
CA PHE A 398 30.29 14.83 -11.21
C PHE A 398 31.76 14.78 -11.60
N ASN A 399 32.51 13.89 -10.94
CA ASN A 399 33.88 13.57 -11.32
C ASN A 399 33.92 12.72 -12.61
N LYS A 400 35.14 12.45 -13.11
CA LYS A 400 35.37 11.64 -14.32
C LYS A 400 34.84 10.20 -14.24
N ASN A 401 34.67 9.68 -13.02
CA ASN A 401 34.14 8.33 -12.78
C ASN A 401 32.60 8.31 -12.69
N GLY A 402 31.94 9.47 -12.83
CA GLY A 402 30.48 9.60 -12.74
C GLY A 402 29.94 9.62 -11.31
N GLU A 403 30.81 9.80 -10.31
CA GLU A 403 30.42 9.96 -8.91
C GLU A 403 30.20 11.44 -8.58
N VAL A 404 29.34 11.72 -7.60
CA VAL A 404 29.06 13.09 -7.15
C VAL A 404 30.23 13.57 -6.32
N GLU A 405 30.91 14.61 -6.80
CA GLU A 405 32.02 15.25 -6.12
C GLU A 405 31.53 16.39 -5.22
N GLN A 406 30.60 17.20 -5.73
CA GLN A 406 30.00 18.32 -5.00
C GLN A 406 28.52 18.43 -5.35
N THR A 407 27.69 18.82 -4.40
CA THR A 407 26.28 19.11 -4.67
C THR A 407 25.70 20.12 -3.70
N THR A 408 24.87 21.02 -4.20
CA THR A 408 24.11 21.98 -3.37
C THR A 408 22.71 21.47 -3.02
N ILE A 409 22.31 20.33 -3.57
CA ILE A 409 21.09 19.62 -3.21
C ILE A 409 21.44 18.40 -2.36
N ASN A 410 20.50 17.90 -1.55
CA ASN A 410 20.76 16.72 -0.74
C ASN A 410 21.21 15.55 -1.64
N ASN A 411 22.42 15.02 -1.42
CA ASN A 411 23.00 13.93 -2.21
C ASN A 411 22.16 12.62 -2.13
N GLN A 412 21.35 12.48 -1.08
CA GLN A 412 20.40 11.37 -0.93
C GLN A 412 19.06 11.59 -1.64
N ASN A 413 18.89 12.73 -2.34
CA ASN A 413 17.67 13.02 -3.07
C ASN A 413 17.51 12.05 -4.25
N GLU A 414 16.29 11.53 -4.40
CA GLU A 414 15.84 10.65 -5.48
C GLU A 414 16.24 11.15 -6.89
N SER A 415 16.14 12.46 -7.14
CA SER A 415 16.48 13.07 -8.43
C SER A 415 17.97 12.95 -8.78
N VAL A 416 18.87 12.93 -7.79
CA VAL A 416 20.31 12.71 -8.02
C VAL A 416 20.56 11.32 -8.58
N GLN A 417 19.85 10.31 -8.05
CA GLN A 417 19.93 8.94 -8.56
C GLN A 417 19.37 8.84 -9.98
N LEU A 418 18.26 9.51 -10.26
CA LEU A 418 17.72 9.55 -11.63
C LEU A 418 18.70 10.18 -12.63
N ILE A 419 19.38 11.26 -12.26
CA ILE A 419 20.39 11.91 -13.10
C ILE A 419 21.58 10.97 -13.36
N LYS A 420 22.04 10.26 -12.32
CA LYS A 420 23.11 9.24 -12.47
C LYS A 420 22.70 8.14 -13.44
N THR A 421 21.52 7.57 -13.24
CA THR A 421 21.01 6.49 -14.11
C THR A 421 20.78 7.00 -15.53
N PHE A 422 20.24 8.21 -15.69
CA PHE A 422 20.11 8.84 -17.01
C PHE A 422 21.46 9.03 -17.70
N ARG A 423 22.47 9.51 -16.98
CA ARG A 423 23.83 9.67 -17.53
C ARG A 423 24.43 8.35 -17.98
N LYS A 424 24.16 7.27 -17.24
CA LYS A 424 24.65 5.93 -17.56
C LYS A 424 23.92 5.32 -18.76
N ASP A 425 22.59 5.32 -18.73
CA ASP A 425 21.75 4.58 -19.67
C ASP A 425 21.44 5.37 -20.95
N TYR A 426 21.50 6.71 -20.87
CA TYR A 426 21.11 7.65 -21.91
C TYR A 426 22.20 8.71 -22.20
N SER A 427 23.48 8.36 -22.02
CA SER A 427 24.62 9.26 -22.31
C SER A 427 24.62 9.85 -23.72
N PHE A 428 24.05 9.14 -24.70
CA PHE A 428 23.94 9.58 -26.09
C PHE A 428 22.91 10.70 -26.32
N LEU A 429 22.06 11.02 -25.32
CA LEU A 429 21.11 12.12 -25.37
C LEU A 429 21.66 13.43 -24.80
N ILE A 430 22.72 13.33 -24.01
CA ILE A 430 23.49 14.46 -23.45
C ILE A 430 24.35 15.02 -24.58
#